data_AF-A0A940CQ60-F1
#
_entry.id   AF-A0A940CQ60-F1
#
_cell.length_a   1.000
_cell.length_b   1.000
_cell.length_c   1.000
_cell.angle_alpha   90.00
_cell.angle_beta   90.00
_cell.angle_gamma   90.00
#
_symmetry.space_group_name_H-M   'P 1'
#
loop_
_entity.id
_entity.type
_entity.pdbx_description
1 polymer ?
#
loop_
_entity_poly.entity_id
_entity_poly.type
_entity_poly.pdbx_seq_one_letter_code
_entity_poly.pdbx_strand_id
1 'polypeptide(L)'
;MLRYVRNRMVREVFKDLRERLKSEDLLPDEYFELSFGITDGDREFPRYRGLACYPVTGSSEGHYIHVDALVLREDLHPAVLECVPVFLGKTFQGFDFAARVAAACAKYLGA
;
A
#
# COMPACT_ATOMS: atom_id res chain seq x y z
N MET A 1 -9.04 -29.16 4.28
CA MET A 1 -9.17 -28.49 2.97
C MET A 1 -9.41 -27.01 3.22
N LEU A 2 -8.46 -26.13 2.89
CA LEU A 2 -8.65 -24.68 2.98
C LEU A 2 -9.61 -24.25 1.86
N ARG A 3 -10.79 -23.73 2.24
CA ARG A 3 -11.78 -23.22 1.28
C ARG A 3 -11.46 -21.76 1.00
N TYR A 4 -11.11 -21.44 -0.24
CA TYR A 4 -11.03 -20.04 -0.68
C TYR A 4 -12.44 -19.42 -0.58
N VAL A 5 -12.60 -18.41 0.26
CA VAL A 5 -13.91 -17.77 0.51
C VAL A 5 -14.11 -16.61 -0.45
N ARG A 6 -13.16 -15.66 -0.48
CA ARG A 6 -13.06 -14.56 -1.42
C ARG A 6 -11.72 -13.85 -1.24
N ASN A 7 -11.36 -12.99 -2.20
CA ASN A 7 -10.30 -12.04 -1.97
C ASN A 7 -10.74 -10.99 -0.94
N ARG A 8 -9.79 -10.40 -0.22
CA ARG A 8 -10.09 -9.33 0.74
C ARG A 8 -10.42 -8.05 -0.01
N MET A 9 -11.31 -7.23 0.53
CA MET A 9 -11.57 -5.89 -0.01
C MET A 9 -10.43 -4.95 0.36
N VAL A 10 -10.18 -3.93 -0.47
CA VAL A 10 -9.14 -2.93 -0.18
C VAL A 10 -9.37 -2.28 1.18
N ARG A 11 -10.62 -1.92 1.53
CA ARG A 11 -10.96 -1.36 2.84
C ARG A 11 -10.61 -2.27 4.03
N GLU A 12 -10.74 -3.60 3.86
CA GLU A 12 -10.44 -4.57 4.91
C GLU A 12 -8.93 -4.67 5.12
N VAL A 13 -8.16 -4.70 4.02
CA VAL A 13 -6.69 -4.71 4.08
C VAL A 13 -6.17 -3.40 4.66
N PHE A 14 -6.73 -2.27 4.23
CA PHE A 14 -6.35 -0.95 4.70
C PHE A 14 -6.60 -0.75 6.20
N LYS A 15 -7.78 -1.17 6.70
CA LYS A 15 -8.12 -1.10 8.11
C LYS A 15 -7.10 -1.87 8.97
N ASP A 16 -6.86 -3.14 8.63
CA ASP A 16 -5.93 -3.98 9.38
C ASP A 16 -4.49 -3.43 9.32
N LEU A 17 -4.06 -2.91 8.16
CA LEU A 17 -2.74 -2.31 8.02
C LEU A 17 -2.60 -1.07 8.91
N ARG A 18 -3.59 -0.18 8.93
CA ARG A 18 -3.58 1.01 9.79
C ARG A 18 -3.54 0.64 11.27
N GLU A 19 -4.28 -0.38 11.69
CA GLU A 19 -4.26 -0.86 13.08
C GLU A 19 -2.87 -1.38 13.47
N ARG A 20 -2.21 -2.12 12.58
CA ARG A 20 -0.85 -2.64 12.80
C ARG A 20 0.19 -1.52 12.85
N LEU A 21 0.16 -0.59 11.89
CA LEU A 21 1.03 0.58 11.89
C LEU A 21 0.86 1.39 13.18
N LYS A 22 -0.38 1.63 13.61
CA LYS A 22 -0.67 2.33 14.86
C LYS A 22 -0.12 1.59 16.08
N SER A 23 -0.21 0.27 16.13
CA SER A 23 0.30 -0.53 17.25
C SER A 23 1.83 -0.50 17.38
N GLU A 24 2.55 -0.17 16.31
CA GLU A 24 4.01 -0.05 16.28
C GLU A 24 4.52 1.40 16.33
N ASP A 25 3.63 2.38 16.57
CA ASP A 25 3.95 3.82 16.53
C ASP A 25 4.51 4.24 15.15
N LEU A 26 3.94 3.67 14.09
CA LEU A 26 4.33 3.84 12.69
C LEU A 26 3.17 4.34 11.80
N LEU A 27 2.04 4.75 12.38
CA LEU A 27 0.99 5.40 11.60
C LEU A 27 1.40 6.86 11.36
N PRO A 28 1.53 7.34 10.11
CA PRO A 28 1.89 8.72 9.86
C PRO A 28 0.89 9.72 10.45
N ASP A 29 1.41 10.79 11.04
CA ASP A 29 0.61 11.84 11.69
C ASP A 29 -0.20 12.67 10.67
N GLU A 30 0.40 13.01 9.52
CA GLU A 30 -0.27 13.82 8.50
C GLU A 30 -1.38 13.06 7.80
N TYR A 31 -1.07 11.95 7.10
CA TYR A 31 -2.09 11.05 6.58
C TYR A 31 -1.53 9.69 6.14
N PHE A 32 -2.43 8.70 6.12
CA PHE A 32 -2.26 7.42 5.46
C PHE A 32 -3.63 6.99 4.92
N GLU A 33 -3.77 6.97 3.59
CA GLU A 33 -5.04 6.90 2.87
C GLU A 33 -5.01 5.92 1.68
N LEU A 34 -6.18 5.68 1.09
CA LEU A 34 -6.28 4.99 -0.19
C LEU A 34 -5.73 5.91 -1.29
N SER A 35 -4.95 5.37 -2.22
CA SER A 35 -4.41 6.17 -3.32
C SER A 35 -5.53 6.66 -4.24
N PHE A 36 -5.30 7.77 -4.95
CA PHE A 36 -6.30 8.52 -5.75
C PHE A 36 -7.06 7.66 -6.79
N GLY A 37 -6.47 6.55 -7.26
CA GLY A 37 -7.09 5.60 -8.18
C GLY A 37 -8.02 4.56 -7.51
N ILE A 38 -8.19 4.62 -6.19
CA ILE A 38 -9.03 3.74 -5.37
C ILE A 38 -10.04 4.63 -4.63
N THR A 39 -11.23 4.83 -5.21
CA THR A 39 -12.19 5.85 -4.74
C THR A 39 -12.98 5.49 -3.48
N ASP A 40 -13.23 4.20 -3.20
CA ASP A 40 -14.11 3.77 -2.09
C ASP A 40 -13.58 2.57 -1.28
N GLY A 41 -12.55 1.88 -1.79
CA GLY A 41 -12.03 0.65 -1.17
C GLY A 41 -12.97 -0.55 -1.26
N ASP A 42 -14.06 -0.45 -2.02
CA ASP A 42 -15.11 -1.47 -2.18
C ASP A 42 -14.82 -2.48 -3.30
N ARG A 43 -13.66 -2.33 -3.94
CA ARG A 43 -13.07 -3.33 -4.83
C ARG A 43 -12.21 -4.34 -4.07
N GLU A 44 -12.01 -5.50 -4.67
CA GLU A 44 -11.04 -6.48 -4.18
C GLU A 44 -9.62 -5.89 -4.17
N PHE A 45 -8.83 -6.26 -3.16
CA PHE A 45 -7.41 -5.94 -3.11
C PHE A 45 -6.72 -6.54 -4.35
N PRO A 46 -5.85 -5.79 -5.06
CA PRO A 46 -5.27 -6.26 -6.31
C PRO A 46 -4.62 -7.63 -6.16
N ARG A 47 -4.82 -8.51 -7.15
CA ARG A 47 -4.01 -9.72 -7.27
C ARG A 47 -2.68 -9.32 -7.88
N TYR A 48 -1.63 -9.37 -7.08
CA TYR A 48 -0.32 -8.86 -7.45
C TYR A 48 0.71 -9.98 -7.63
N ARG A 49 1.73 -9.72 -8.45
CA ARG A 49 2.96 -10.49 -8.54
C ARG A 49 4.00 -10.04 -7.50
N GLY A 50 3.92 -8.78 -7.08
CA GLY A 50 4.71 -8.20 -6.00
C GLY A 50 4.08 -6.93 -5.47
N LEU A 51 4.55 -6.48 -4.31
CA LEU A 51 4.20 -5.17 -3.75
C LEU A 51 5.46 -4.34 -3.63
N ALA A 52 5.39 -3.09 -4.09
CA ALA A 52 6.43 -2.09 -3.88
C ALA A 52 5.98 -1.16 -2.74
N CYS A 53 6.68 -1.22 -1.61
CA CYS A 53 6.47 -0.31 -0.49
C CYS A 53 7.72 0.56 -0.36
N TYR A 54 7.62 1.86 -0.61
CA TYR A 54 8.82 2.70 -0.69
C TYR A 54 8.58 4.13 -0.19
N PRO A 55 9.55 4.72 0.54
CA PRO A 55 9.52 6.12 0.88
C PRO A 55 10.02 6.99 -0.29
N VAL A 56 9.50 8.20 -0.41
CA VAL A 56 10.05 9.25 -1.30
C VAL A 56 10.09 10.60 -0.61
N THR A 57 11.03 11.45 -0.96
CA THR A 57 11.02 12.86 -0.54
C THR A 57 10.11 13.64 -1.48
N GLY A 58 9.09 14.30 -0.91
CA GLY A 58 8.16 15.10 -1.69
C GLY A 58 8.71 16.49 -1.99
N SER A 59 8.24 17.10 -3.07
CA SER A 59 8.55 18.49 -3.41
C SER A 59 7.77 19.51 -2.59
N SER A 60 6.65 19.11 -1.96
CA SER A 60 5.74 19.99 -1.19
C SER A 60 5.89 19.85 0.33
N GLU A 61 7.14 19.73 0.79
CA GLU A 61 7.53 19.42 2.17
C GLU A 61 7.11 18.00 2.61
N GLY A 62 7.96 17.36 3.41
CA GLY A 62 7.73 16.03 3.96
C GLY A 62 8.12 14.85 3.07
N HIS A 63 7.84 13.66 3.59
CA HIS A 63 8.16 12.38 2.96
C HIS A 63 6.88 11.58 2.76
N TYR A 64 6.81 10.87 1.66
CA TYR A 64 5.65 10.08 1.28
C TYR A 64 5.96 8.60 1.37
N ILE A 65 4.93 7.81 1.62
CA ILE A 65 4.99 6.35 1.69
C ILE A 65 4.07 5.82 0.60
N HIS A 66 4.65 5.23 -0.44
CA HIS A 66 3.90 4.58 -1.51
C HIS A 66 3.74 3.09 -1.21
N VAL A 67 2.55 2.57 -1.48
CA VAL A 67 2.28 1.13 -1.52
C VAL A 67 1.60 0.81 -2.84
N ASP A 68 2.34 0.20 -3.74
CA ASP A 68 1.90 -0.10 -5.09
C ASP A 68 1.88 -1.61 -5.34
N ALA A 69 0.81 -2.08 -5.98
CA ALA A 69 0.66 -3.47 -6.41
C ALA A 69 1.16 -3.64 -7.84
N LEU A 70 2.07 -4.59 -8.05
CA LEU A 70 2.57 -4.96 -9.36
C LEU A 70 1.63 -6.02 -9.94
N VAL A 71 0.72 -5.61 -10.83
CA VAL A 71 -0.33 -6.47 -11.41
C VAL A 71 0.09 -6.89 -12.82
N LEU A 72 0.05 -8.19 -13.10
CA LEU A 72 0.33 -8.69 -14.46
C LEU A 72 -0.91 -8.55 -15.34
N ARG A 73 -0.79 -7.78 -16.41
CA ARG A 73 -1.81 -7.60 -17.46
C ARG A 73 -1.57 -8.60 -18.59
N GLU A 74 -2.10 -9.81 -18.40
CA GLU A 74 -2.03 -10.91 -19.39
C GLU A 74 -2.91 -10.65 -20.62
N ASP A 75 -3.82 -9.68 -20.55
CA ASP A 75 -4.67 -9.23 -21.66
C ASP A 75 -3.92 -8.39 -22.71
N LEU A 76 -2.71 -7.91 -22.39
CA LEU A 76 -1.85 -7.14 -23.30
C LEU A 76 -0.80 -8.02 -23.98
N HIS A 77 -0.36 -7.64 -25.18
CA HIS A 77 0.67 -8.35 -25.96
C HIS A 77 1.78 -7.38 -26.39
N PRO A 78 3.02 -7.50 -25.84
CA PRO A 78 3.42 -8.46 -24.80
C PRO A 78 2.71 -8.18 -23.47
N ALA A 79 2.63 -9.18 -22.59
CA ALA A 79 2.10 -8.99 -21.24
C ALA A 79 2.95 -7.96 -20.47
N VAL A 80 2.29 -7.07 -19.72
CA VAL A 80 2.94 -5.95 -19.03
C VAL A 80 2.68 -6.02 -17.53
N LEU A 81 3.68 -5.64 -16.73
CA LEU A 81 3.52 -5.43 -15.30
C LEU A 81 3.04 -3.99 -15.07
N GLU A 82 1.79 -3.83 -14.67
CA GLU A 82 1.19 -2.55 -14.32
C GLU A 82 1.43 -2.23 -12.85
N CYS A 83 1.89 -1.02 -12.56
CA CYS A 83 2.01 -0.52 -11.19
C CYS A 83 0.69 0.15 -10.79
N VAL A 84 -0.04 -0.45 -9.86
CA VAL A 84 -1.33 0.04 -9.38
C VAL A 84 -1.14 0.64 -7.99
N PRO A 85 -1.19 1.99 -7.83
CA PRO A 85 -1.10 2.62 -6.53
C PRO A 85 -2.28 2.21 -5.64
N VAL A 86 -1.99 1.75 -4.42
CA VAL A 86 -3.02 1.22 -3.50
C VAL A 86 -3.18 2.11 -2.29
N PHE A 87 -2.08 2.42 -1.60
CA PHE A 87 -2.09 3.30 -0.43
C PHE A 87 -1.04 4.41 -0.58
N LEU A 88 -1.34 5.55 0.02
CA LEU A 88 -0.43 6.69 0.09
C LEU A 88 -0.39 7.22 1.51
N GLY A 89 0.82 7.40 2.05
CA GLY A 89 1.05 8.12 3.28
C GLY A 89 1.89 9.37 3.07
N LYS A 90 1.78 10.32 3.99
CA LYS A 90 2.69 11.46 4.14
C LYS A 90 3.06 11.60 5.60
N THR A 91 4.32 11.96 5.83
CA THR A 91 4.87 12.25 7.15
C THR A 91 5.83 13.44 7.12
N PHE A 92 5.83 14.27 8.17
CA PHE A 92 6.88 15.26 8.42
C PHE A 92 7.96 14.78 9.41
N GLN A 93 7.86 13.55 9.92
CA GLN A 93 8.78 12.97 10.91
C GLN A 93 10.13 12.54 10.31
N GLY A 94 10.35 12.77 9.01
CA GLY A 94 11.61 12.50 8.31
C GLY A 94 11.61 11.24 7.46
N PHE A 95 12.62 11.14 6.58
CA PHE A 95 12.73 10.04 5.61
C PHE A 95 12.90 8.68 6.31
N ASP A 96 13.66 8.63 7.41
CA ASP A 96 13.87 7.39 8.17
C ASP A 96 12.58 6.85 8.78
N PHE A 97 11.70 7.75 9.24
CA PHE A 97 10.36 7.36 9.67
C PHE A 97 9.57 6.80 8.49
N ALA A 98 9.51 7.51 7.36
CA ALA A 98 8.82 7.04 6.15
C ALA A 98 9.34 5.67 5.68
N ALA A 99 10.66 5.43 5.75
CA ALA A 99 11.29 4.17 5.39
C ALA A 99 10.87 3.03 6.33
N ARG A 100 10.78 3.28 7.64
CA ARG A 100 10.27 2.31 8.62
C ARG A 100 8.81 1.97 8.36
N VAL A 101 7.97 2.97 8.06
CA VAL A 101 6.57 2.74 7.69
C VAL A 101 6.47 1.91 6.41
N ALA A 102 7.26 2.21 5.37
CA ALA A 102 7.29 1.43 4.13
C ALA A 102 7.69 -0.04 4.38
N ALA A 103 8.71 -0.27 5.21
CA ALA A 103 9.13 -1.62 5.60
C ALA A 103 8.02 -2.36 6.38
N ALA A 104 7.32 -1.67 7.28
CA ALA A 104 6.19 -2.24 8.01
C ALA A 104 5.01 -2.57 7.07
N CYS A 105 4.72 -1.73 6.08
CA CYS A 105 3.75 -2.03 5.03
C CYS A 105 4.09 -3.33 4.29
N ALA A 106 5.35 -3.49 3.85
CA ALA A 106 5.80 -4.71 3.19
C ALA A 106 5.62 -5.95 4.09
N LYS A 107 6.12 -5.87 5.33
CA LYS A 107 5.98 -6.93 6.36
C LYS A 107 4.53 -7.37 6.55
N TYR A 108 3.60 -6.41 6.67
CA TYR A 108 2.22 -6.72 7.03
C TYR A 108 1.30 -7.07 5.87
N LEU A 109 1.67 -6.69 4.65
CA LEU A 109 0.99 -7.12 3.43
C LEU A 109 1.56 -8.43 2.89
N GLY A 110 2.63 -8.97 3.47
CA GLY A 110 3.24 -10.23 3.05
C GLY A 110 4.01 -10.08 1.74
N ALA A 111 4.71 -8.96 1.58
CA ALA A 111 5.61 -8.68 0.48
C ALA A 111 7.03 -9.17 0.77
#